data_AF-A0A971NWZ0-F1
#
_entry.id   AF-A0A971NWZ0-F1
#
_cell.length_a   1.000
_cell.length_b   1.000
_cell.length_c   1.000
_cell.angle_alpha   90.00
_cell.angle_beta   90.00
_cell.angle_gamma   90.00
#
_symmetry.space_group_name_H-M   'P 1'
#
loop_
_entity.id
_entity.type
_entity.pdbx_description
1 polymer ?
#
loop_
_entity_poly.entity_id
_entity_poly.type
_entity_poly.pdbx_seq_one_letter_code
_entity_poly.pdbx_strand_id
1 'polypeptide(L)'
;MQIKTKAKRAGRDYMMAFCSLAAAAVAMLIFTAALSLELLPALPDGSGTETSGAPGTQNTVRGDTQPPEILGARDMTVYIGEPVSYRKNIRVVDNVDSSEEINLKIDSSKVNLAEVGKYAVTYTATDRAGNSNSVTIFVTVIEPEIPLETLNAALDGIIKNIIRPGMSKEEKCRAVCAYVKGHIAYSGTSEKANGDWRSEAYRALFVSGSGDCYSYFAASKALLERLGIENLDIQRTPELVPETHYWSLVNIAEEGEEARWYHYDSTRITPEYDLGGCLMTERQIEAYNHVREYFYAYDKSAYPSACEKIITPTPGLEPYYD
;
A
#
# COMPACT_ATOMS: atom_id res chain seq x y z
N MET A 1 -27.16 -10.62 8.88
CA MET A 1 -26.29 -10.92 7.70
C MET A 1 -26.27 -9.82 6.63
N GLN A 2 -27.17 -8.82 6.63
CA GLN A 2 -27.20 -7.75 5.60
C GLN A 2 -26.40 -6.47 5.90
N ILE A 3 -25.82 -6.33 7.11
CA ILE A 3 -25.10 -5.10 7.50
C ILE A 3 -23.65 -5.10 6.98
N LYS A 4 -23.01 -6.28 6.90
CA LYS A 4 -21.62 -6.44 6.43
C LYS A 4 -21.43 -6.15 4.92
N THR A 5 -22.46 -6.37 4.11
CA THR A 5 -22.43 -6.11 2.66
C THR A 5 -22.58 -4.64 2.28
N LYS A 6 -23.17 -3.81 3.17
CA LYS A 6 -23.34 -2.36 2.92
C LYS A 6 -22.04 -1.58 3.17
N ALA A 7 -21.27 -1.94 4.21
CA ALA A 7 -19.98 -1.32 4.52
C ALA A 7 -18.91 -1.59 3.44
N LYS A 8 -18.85 -2.82 2.92
CA LYS A 8 -17.93 -3.20 1.82
C LYS A 8 -18.20 -2.45 0.51
N ARG A 9 -19.44 -1.98 0.31
CA ARG A 9 -19.85 -1.20 -0.87
C ARG A 9 -19.54 0.29 -0.71
N ALA A 10 -19.76 0.85 0.49
CA ALA A 10 -19.48 2.26 0.78
C ALA A 10 -17.97 2.62 0.70
N GLY A 11 -17.07 1.73 1.16
CA GLY A 11 -15.62 1.95 1.00
C GLY A 11 -15.15 1.89 -0.46
N ARG A 12 -15.77 1.02 -1.27
CA ARG A 12 -15.49 0.88 -2.70
C ARG A 12 -15.95 2.09 -3.52
N ASP A 13 -17.07 2.70 -3.12
CA ASP A 13 -17.63 3.88 -3.79
C ASP A 13 -16.84 5.17 -3.44
N TYR A 14 -16.22 5.25 -2.25
CA TYR A 14 -15.37 6.39 -1.85
C TYR A 14 -14.02 6.43 -2.58
N MET A 15 -13.40 5.26 -2.82
CA MET A 15 -12.13 5.15 -3.53
C MET A 15 -12.27 5.41 -5.04
N MET A 16 -13.39 4.97 -5.64
CA MET A 16 -13.77 5.32 -7.02
C MET A 16 -14.07 6.82 -7.20
N ALA A 17 -14.63 7.49 -6.17
CA ALA A 17 -14.90 8.92 -6.21
C ALA A 17 -13.60 9.76 -6.26
N PHE A 18 -12.52 9.32 -5.61
CA PHE A 18 -11.22 10.01 -5.68
C PHE A 18 -10.51 9.89 -7.04
N CYS A 19 -10.66 8.75 -7.75
CA CYS A 19 -10.19 8.64 -9.14
C CYS A 19 -10.88 9.63 -10.09
N SER A 20 -12.09 10.10 -9.76
CA SER A 20 -12.84 11.02 -10.62
C SER A 20 -12.49 12.51 -10.43
N LEU A 21 -11.91 12.91 -9.29
CA LEU A 21 -11.52 14.31 -9.06
C LEU A 21 -10.09 14.65 -9.49
N ALA A 22 -9.17 13.68 -9.54
CA ALA A 22 -7.82 13.90 -10.08
C ALA A 22 -7.80 13.97 -11.62
N ALA A 23 -8.80 13.37 -12.30
CA ALA A 23 -8.90 13.39 -13.77
C ALA A 23 -9.50 14.69 -14.35
N ALA A 24 -10.18 15.50 -13.53
CA ALA A 24 -10.87 16.70 -14.02
C ALA A 24 -9.96 17.95 -14.15
N ALA A 25 -8.77 17.95 -13.55
CA ALA A 25 -7.87 19.12 -13.56
C ALA A 25 -6.85 19.13 -14.71
N VAL A 26 -6.79 18.09 -15.57
CA VAL A 26 -5.82 18.00 -16.69
C VAL A 26 -6.49 18.11 -18.07
N ALA A 27 -7.82 18.25 -18.14
CA ALA A 27 -8.57 18.34 -19.41
C ALA A 27 -8.88 19.77 -19.91
N MET A 28 -8.41 20.82 -19.22
CA MET A 28 -8.55 22.22 -19.66
C MET A 28 -7.18 22.90 -19.79
N LEU A 29 -6.47 22.60 -20.87
CA LEU A 29 -5.30 23.30 -21.47
C LEU A 29 -4.68 22.25 -22.39
N ILE A 30 -5.08 22.11 -23.66
CA ILE A 30 -4.49 22.84 -24.79
C ILE A 30 -5.48 22.69 -25.96
N PHE A 31 -6.20 23.77 -26.27
CA PHE A 31 -6.97 23.92 -27.50
C PHE A 31 -6.49 25.22 -28.12
N THR A 32 -5.54 25.16 -29.06
CA THR A 32 -5.32 26.13 -30.17
C THR A 32 -4.04 25.77 -30.93
N ALA A 33 -4.18 25.22 -32.13
CA ALA A 33 -3.42 25.63 -33.33
C ALA A 33 -3.73 24.66 -34.49
N ALA A 34 -4.70 25.06 -35.33
CA ALA A 34 -4.80 24.62 -36.72
C ALA A 34 -4.28 25.76 -37.62
N LEU A 35 -4.03 25.43 -38.91
CA LEU A 35 -3.45 26.20 -40.03
C LEU A 35 -1.91 26.10 -40.14
N SER A 36 -1.29 25.68 -41.25
CA SER A 36 -1.67 25.78 -42.67
C SER A 36 -0.85 24.83 -43.57
N LEU A 37 -1.39 24.56 -44.78
CA LEU A 37 -0.69 24.35 -46.08
C LEU A 37 0.08 23.01 -46.29
N GLU A 38 -0.01 22.26 -47.40
CA GLU A 38 -0.37 22.56 -48.79
C GLU A 38 -1.15 21.41 -49.48
N LEU A 39 -1.98 21.84 -50.42
CA LEU A 39 -2.75 21.12 -51.43
C LEU A 39 -1.84 20.81 -52.64
N LEU A 40 -2.00 19.66 -53.33
CA LEU A 40 -1.82 19.46 -54.79
C LEU A 40 -1.92 17.97 -55.20
N PRO A 41 -2.23 17.63 -56.47
CA PRO A 41 -3.57 17.47 -57.02
C PRO A 41 -3.93 16.00 -57.32
N ALA A 42 -5.24 15.73 -57.43
CA ALA A 42 -5.76 14.52 -58.07
C ALA A 42 -5.65 14.64 -59.61
N LEU A 43 -5.61 13.48 -60.29
CA LEU A 43 -6.24 13.11 -61.60
C LEU A 43 -5.38 12.03 -62.32
N PRO A 44 -5.93 11.21 -63.24
CA PRO A 44 -7.30 10.74 -63.43
C PRO A 44 -7.43 9.20 -63.57
N ASP A 45 -8.67 8.73 -63.69
CA ASP A 45 -9.09 7.36 -63.97
C ASP A 45 -8.44 6.74 -65.21
N GLY A 46 -8.06 5.47 -65.08
CA GLY A 46 -7.68 4.58 -66.19
C GLY A 46 -8.23 3.19 -65.94
N SER A 47 -9.41 2.92 -66.50
CA SER A 47 -10.02 1.59 -66.58
C SER A 47 -9.19 0.65 -67.47
N GLY A 48 -8.91 -0.56 -66.98
CA GLY A 48 -8.25 -1.62 -67.76
C GLY A 48 -8.24 -2.98 -67.06
N THR A 49 -9.37 -3.68 -67.14
CA THR A 49 -9.57 -5.15 -67.21
C THR A 49 -8.63 -6.14 -66.51
N GLU A 50 -9.26 -6.95 -65.67
CA GLU A 50 -9.02 -8.34 -65.25
C GLU A 50 -7.71 -9.07 -65.63
N THR A 51 -7.00 -9.53 -64.60
CA THR A 51 -6.36 -10.86 -64.58
C THR A 51 -6.43 -11.44 -63.17
N SER A 52 -6.95 -12.66 -63.07
CA SER A 52 -6.98 -13.47 -61.86
C SER A 52 -5.58 -13.69 -61.28
N GLY A 53 -5.34 -13.21 -60.06
CA GLY A 53 -4.13 -13.47 -59.27
C GLY A 53 -4.41 -14.45 -58.14
N ALA A 54 -3.55 -15.46 -58.03
CA ALA A 54 -3.60 -16.66 -57.18
C ALA A 54 -3.95 -16.46 -55.69
N PRO A 55 -4.45 -17.51 -54.99
CA PRO A 55 -4.64 -17.48 -53.55
C PRO A 55 -3.29 -17.30 -52.84
N GLY A 56 -3.28 -16.43 -51.81
CA GLY A 56 -2.10 -16.09 -51.04
C GLY A 56 -1.32 -17.33 -50.58
N THR A 57 -0.09 -17.44 -51.07
CA THR A 57 0.90 -18.41 -50.61
C THR A 57 1.22 -18.13 -49.15
N GLN A 58 0.72 -18.98 -48.24
CA GLN A 58 1.38 -19.19 -46.96
C GLN A 58 2.76 -19.78 -47.25
N ASN A 59 3.76 -18.92 -47.31
CA ASN A 59 5.16 -19.33 -47.39
C ASN A 59 5.58 -19.80 -45.99
N THR A 60 5.34 -21.06 -45.66
CA THR A 60 6.04 -21.73 -44.56
C THR A 60 7.52 -21.78 -44.93
N VAL A 61 8.37 -20.99 -44.28
CA VAL A 61 9.81 -21.00 -44.54
C VAL A 61 10.37 -22.34 -44.06
N ARG A 62 10.64 -23.21 -45.02
CA ARG A 62 11.04 -24.60 -44.77
C ARG A 62 12.47 -24.61 -44.22
N GLY A 63 12.64 -24.86 -42.92
CA GLY A 63 13.95 -25.08 -42.29
C GLY A 63 14.33 -24.12 -41.17
N ASP A 64 13.46 -23.18 -40.78
CA ASP A 64 13.67 -22.44 -39.54
C ASP A 64 13.34 -23.31 -38.32
N THR A 65 14.17 -23.18 -37.28
CA THR A 65 14.07 -23.95 -36.03
C THR A 65 14.35 -23.10 -34.79
N GLN A 66 14.66 -21.81 -34.96
CA GLN A 66 14.94 -20.92 -33.83
C GLN A 66 13.64 -20.19 -33.44
N PRO A 67 13.33 -20.08 -32.14
CA PRO A 67 12.15 -19.34 -31.72
C PRO A 67 12.46 -17.83 -31.60
N PRO A 68 11.43 -16.97 -31.76
CA PRO A 68 11.60 -15.54 -31.53
C PRO A 68 12.08 -15.18 -30.12
N GLU A 69 12.83 -14.09 -30.01
CA GLU A 69 13.23 -13.48 -28.74
C GLU A 69 12.29 -12.32 -28.37
N ILE A 70 11.83 -12.31 -27.12
CA ILE A 70 10.98 -11.25 -26.56
C ILE A 70 11.85 -10.30 -25.71
N LEU A 71 11.98 -9.07 -26.16
CA LEU A 71 12.79 -8.03 -25.51
C LEU A 71 11.91 -7.01 -24.79
N GLY A 72 12.38 -6.50 -23.64
CA GLY A 72 11.74 -5.43 -22.88
C GLY A 72 10.64 -5.87 -21.91
N ALA A 73 10.30 -7.16 -21.88
CA ALA A 73 9.41 -7.73 -20.87
C ALA A 73 10.07 -7.66 -19.49
N ARG A 74 9.43 -6.92 -18.57
CA ARG A 74 9.90 -6.75 -17.19
C ARG A 74 8.71 -6.61 -16.25
N ASP A 75 8.93 -6.92 -14.98
CA ASP A 75 7.95 -6.70 -13.92
C ASP A 75 7.50 -5.23 -13.86
N MET A 76 6.25 -5.02 -13.43
CA MET A 76 5.60 -3.71 -13.37
C MET A 76 4.94 -3.51 -12.01
N THR A 77 4.91 -2.27 -11.55
CA THR A 77 4.12 -1.84 -10.38
C THR A 77 3.14 -0.76 -10.82
N VAL A 78 1.87 -0.90 -10.43
CA VAL A 78 0.77 -0.01 -10.82
C VAL A 78 -0.17 0.23 -9.65
N TYR A 79 -0.84 1.37 -9.61
CA TYR A 79 -1.83 1.61 -8.56
C TYR A 79 -3.18 0.97 -8.90
N ILE A 80 -3.98 0.67 -7.89
CA ILE A 80 -5.35 0.16 -8.07
C ILE A 80 -6.12 1.05 -9.06
N GLY A 81 -6.76 0.41 -10.03
CA GLY A 81 -7.59 1.07 -11.03
C GLY A 81 -6.81 1.73 -12.16
N GLU A 82 -5.48 1.81 -12.10
CA GLU A 82 -4.69 2.39 -13.19
C GLU A 82 -4.67 1.48 -14.42
N PRO A 83 -4.86 2.04 -15.62
CA PRO A 83 -4.77 1.26 -16.85
C PRO A 83 -3.33 0.84 -17.15
N VAL A 84 -3.15 -0.39 -17.66
CA VAL A 84 -1.83 -0.96 -17.99
C VAL A 84 -1.71 -1.23 -19.48
N SER A 85 -0.62 -0.76 -20.09
CA SER A 85 -0.30 -1.04 -21.49
C SER A 85 0.75 -2.14 -21.61
N TYR A 86 0.29 -3.40 -21.71
CA TYR A 86 1.17 -4.58 -21.76
C TYR A 86 2.08 -4.66 -22.99
N ARG A 87 1.74 -4.01 -24.11
CA ARG A 87 2.59 -4.00 -25.32
C ARG A 87 3.67 -2.91 -25.29
N LYS A 88 3.62 -1.99 -24.32
CA LYS A 88 4.55 -0.85 -24.28
C LYS A 88 5.96 -1.37 -24.00
N ASN A 89 6.92 -0.97 -24.84
CA ASN A 89 8.33 -1.38 -24.78
C ASN A 89 8.61 -2.86 -25.08
N ILE A 90 7.63 -3.64 -25.51
CA ILE A 90 7.86 -5.01 -25.97
C ILE A 90 8.33 -4.98 -27.43
N ARG A 91 9.42 -5.68 -27.71
CA ARG A 91 9.91 -5.95 -29.07
C ARG A 91 10.07 -7.46 -29.25
N VAL A 92 9.82 -7.94 -30.46
CA VAL A 92 10.10 -9.32 -30.85
C VAL A 92 11.08 -9.30 -32.01
N VAL A 93 12.10 -10.16 -31.93
CA VAL A 93 13.12 -10.30 -32.97
C VAL A 93 13.32 -11.78 -33.27
N ASP A 94 13.65 -12.08 -34.52
CA ASP A 94 13.86 -13.43 -35.02
C ASP A 94 14.94 -13.42 -36.11
N ASN A 95 15.51 -14.58 -36.42
CA ASN A 95 16.56 -14.74 -37.44
C ASN A 95 16.02 -14.77 -38.87
N VAL A 96 14.77 -15.16 -39.09
CA VAL A 96 14.14 -15.28 -40.42
C VAL A 96 12.96 -14.33 -40.57
N ASP A 97 12.06 -14.30 -39.59
CA ASP A 97 10.80 -13.56 -39.69
C ASP A 97 10.95 -12.10 -39.21
N SER A 98 10.29 -11.19 -39.93
CA SER A 98 10.18 -9.80 -39.47
C SER A 98 9.25 -9.68 -38.27
N SER A 99 9.38 -8.61 -37.49
CA SER A 99 8.58 -8.41 -36.27
C SER A 99 7.06 -8.36 -36.53
N GLU A 100 6.66 -7.98 -37.74
CA GLU A 100 5.30 -7.89 -38.24
C GLU A 100 4.71 -9.27 -38.59
N GLU A 101 5.57 -10.24 -38.89
CA GLU A 101 5.19 -11.62 -39.23
C GLU A 101 5.10 -12.52 -37.99
N ILE A 102 5.69 -12.10 -36.88
CA ILE A 102 5.65 -12.81 -35.59
C ILE A 102 4.32 -12.54 -34.88
N ASN A 103 3.63 -13.61 -34.50
CA ASN A 103 2.44 -13.51 -33.67
C ASN A 103 2.83 -13.37 -32.19
N LEU A 104 2.62 -12.17 -31.62
CA LEU A 104 2.77 -11.93 -30.19
C LEU A 104 1.40 -12.01 -29.48
N LYS A 105 1.21 -13.05 -28.68
CA LYS A 105 0.08 -13.19 -27.76
C LYS A 105 0.47 -12.70 -26.37
N ILE A 106 -0.41 -11.91 -25.75
CA ILE A 106 -0.27 -11.43 -24.36
C ILE A 106 -1.45 -11.99 -23.56
N ASP A 107 -1.16 -12.85 -22.60
CA ASP A 107 -2.15 -13.34 -21.65
C ASP A 107 -2.05 -12.57 -20.33
N SER A 108 -2.99 -11.65 -20.13
CA SER A 108 -3.19 -10.92 -18.87
C SER A 108 -4.51 -11.27 -18.19
N SER A 109 -5.14 -12.40 -18.54
CA SER A 109 -6.50 -12.73 -18.09
C SER A 109 -6.63 -12.90 -16.57
N LYS A 110 -5.50 -13.12 -15.88
CA LYS A 110 -5.41 -13.27 -14.42
C LYS A 110 -5.20 -11.94 -13.70
N VAL A 111 -4.90 -10.85 -14.41
CA VAL A 111 -4.62 -9.56 -13.78
C VAL A 111 -5.93 -8.93 -13.31
N ASN A 112 -6.03 -8.67 -12.00
CA ASN A 112 -7.10 -7.88 -11.42
C ASN A 112 -6.55 -6.52 -10.98
N LEU A 113 -6.78 -5.47 -11.80
CA LEU A 113 -6.32 -4.11 -11.47
C LEU A 113 -7.15 -3.44 -10.36
N ALA A 114 -8.26 -4.05 -9.94
CA ALA A 114 -9.12 -3.52 -8.89
C ALA A 114 -8.77 -4.06 -7.48
N GLU A 115 -7.73 -4.88 -7.36
CA GLU A 115 -7.36 -5.56 -6.12
C GLU A 115 -5.84 -5.56 -5.98
N VAL A 116 -5.34 -5.29 -4.76
CA VAL A 116 -3.91 -5.41 -4.45
C VAL A 116 -3.48 -6.85 -4.66
N GLY A 117 -2.36 -7.03 -5.35
CA GLY A 117 -1.84 -8.36 -5.58
C GLY A 117 -0.74 -8.42 -6.61
N LYS A 118 -0.11 -9.59 -6.71
CA LYS A 118 0.91 -9.89 -7.71
C LYS A 118 0.32 -10.85 -8.74
N TYR A 119 0.15 -10.38 -9.97
CA TYR A 119 -0.52 -11.11 -11.04
C TYR A 119 0.46 -11.43 -12.18
N ALA A 120 0.42 -12.67 -12.66
CA ALA A 120 1.27 -13.10 -13.78
C ALA A 120 0.70 -12.63 -15.12
N VAL A 121 1.58 -12.17 -16.00
CA VAL A 121 1.30 -11.89 -17.42
C VAL A 121 2.28 -12.68 -18.27
N THR A 122 1.79 -13.45 -19.23
CA THR A 122 2.63 -14.27 -20.10
C THR A 122 2.61 -13.73 -21.52
N TYR A 123 3.79 -13.42 -22.05
CA TYR A 123 4.02 -13.10 -23.44
C TYR A 123 4.44 -14.37 -24.17
N THR A 124 3.83 -14.66 -25.31
CA THR A 124 4.19 -15.77 -26.19
C THR A 124 4.39 -15.25 -27.60
N ALA A 125 5.58 -15.41 -28.15
CA ALA A 125 5.89 -15.09 -29.53
C ALA A 125 5.96 -16.38 -30.35
N THR A 126 5.31 -16.41 -31.51
CA THR A 126 5.29 -17.56 -32.42
C THR A 126 5.57 -17.07 -33.84
N ASP A 127 6.58 -17.66 -34.48
CA ASP A 127 6.97 -17.35 -35.86
C ASP A 127 6.07 -18.09 -36.88
N ARG A 128 6.37 -17.97 -38.18
CA ARG A 128 5.60 -18.66 -39.23
C ARG A 128 5.96 -20.14 -39.39
N ALA A 129 7.13 -20.56 -38.90
CA ALA A 129 7.57 -21.95 -38.90
C ALA A 129 6.95 -22.77 -37.75
N GLY A 130 6.35 -22.10 -36.76
CA GLY A 130 5.74 -22.67 -35.57
C GLY A 130 6.68 -22.73 -34.35
N ASN A 131 7.89 -22.15 -34.41
CA ASN A 131 8.74 -22.03 -33.24
C ASN A 131 8.15 -21.00 -32.27
N SER A 132 8.27 -21.25 -30.97
CA SER A 132 7.71 -20.34 -29.96
C SER A 132 8.60 -20.18 -28.74
N ASN A 133 8.53 -19.00 -28.13
CA ASN A 133 9.15 -18.67 -26.86
C ASN A 133 8.13 -17.92 -25.98
N SER A 134 8.27 -18.07 -24.65
CA SER A 134 7.41 -17.37 -23.70
C SER A 134 8.17 -16.74 -22.54
N VAL A 135 7.78 -15.53 -22.17
CA VAL A 135 8.31 -14.79 -21.01
C VAL A 135 7.14 -14.45 -20.08
N THR A 136 7.29 -14.76 -18.79
CA THR A 136 6.31 -14.35 -17.77
C THR A 136 6.88 -13.20 -16.95
N ILE A 137 6.09 -12.14 -16.82
CA ILE A 137 6.35 -11.03 -15.90
C ILE A 137 5.28 -11.01 -14.81
N PHE A 138 5.52 -10.21 -13.79
CA PHE A 138 4.53 -9.90 -12.77
C PHE A 138 4.10 -8.44 -12.80
N VAL A 139 2.79 -8.22 -12.75
CA VAL A 139 2.18 -6.93 -12.44
C VAL A 139 1.81 -6.92 -10.97
N THR A 140 2.43 -6.03 -10.20
CA THR A 140 2.13 -5.80 -8.79
C THR A 140 1.19 -4.61 -8.70
N VAL A 141 -0.05 -4.86 -8.30
CA VAL A 141 -1.07 -3.84 -8.05
C VAL A 141 -0.96 -3.43 -6.59
N ILE A 142 -0.83 -2.13 -6.35
CA ILE A 142 -0.60 -1.56 -5.03
C ILE A 142 -1.60 -0.42 -4.73
N GLU A 143 -1.86 -0.14 -3.46
CA GLU A 143 -2.62 1.08 -3.09
C GLU A 143 -1.75 2.35 -3.29
N PRO A 144 -2.36 3.49 -3.66
CA PRO A 144 -1.67 4.77 -3.64
C PRO A 144 -1.34 5.19 -2.20
N GLU A 145 -0.18 5.80 -2.01
CA GLU A 145 0.19 6.39 -0.72
C GLU A 145 -0.76 7.55 -0.37
N ILE A 146 -1.15 7.66 0.90
CA ILE A 146 -1.93 8.80 1.40
C ILE A 146 -1.00 10.01 1.61
N PRO A 147 -1.20 11.15 0.91
CA PRO A 147 -0.40 12.35 1.13
C PRO A 147 -0.54 12.85 2.56
N LEU A 148 0.58 13.31 3.16
CA LEU A 148 0.61 13.76 4.55
C LEU A 148 -0.44 14.84 4.85
N GLU A 149 -0.65 15.79 3.93
CA GLU A 149 -1.68 16.83 4.08
C GLU A 149 -3.10 16.27 4.14
N THR A 150 -3.39 15.22 3.36
CA THR A 150 -4.69 14.54 3.38
C THR A 150 -4.91 13.83 4.70
N LEU A 151 -3.88 13.13 5.18
CA LEU A 151 -3.90 12.48 6.50
C LEU A 151 -4.11 13.53 7.61
N ASN A 152 -3.30 14.59 7.63
CA ASN A 152 -3.37 15.65 8.63
C ASN A 152 -4.75 16.31 8.70
N ALA A 153 -5.35 16.63 7.55
CA ALA A 153 -6.69 17.21 7.49
C ALA A 153 -7.77 16.26 8.07
N ALA A 154 -7.65 14.95 7.84
CA ALA A 154 -8.56 13.97 8.41
C ALA A 154 -8.37 13.82 9.94
N LEU A 155 -7.12 13.80 10.40
CA LEU A 155 -6.76 13.69 11.82
C LEU A 155 -7.24 14.91 12.63
N ASP A 156 -7.24 16.11 12.05
CA ASP A 156 -7.71 17.33 12.71
C ASP A 156 -9.17 17.21 13.19
N GLY A 157 -10.01 16.49 12.45
CA GLY A 157 -11.38 16.19 12.87
C GLY A 157 -11.44 15.34 14.14
N ILE A 158 -10.55 14.36 14.28
CA ILE A 158 -10.43 13.52 15.48
C ILE A 158 -9.89 14.35 16.65
N ILE A 159 -8.76 15.02 16.44
CA ILE A 159 -8.05 15.80 17.47
C ILE A 159 -8.97 16.84 18.09
N LYS A 160 -9.77 17.55 17.28
CA LYS A 160 -10.76 18.52 17.77
C LYS A 160 -11.75 17.94 18.77
N ASN A 161 -12.08 16.65 18.67
CA ASN A 161 -13.06 16.00 19.54
C ASN A 161 -12.43 15.40 20.81
N ILE A 162 -11.15 15.05 20.77
CA ILE A 162 -10.49 14.33 21.88
C ILE A 162 -9.52 15.21 22.69
N ILE A 163 -9.03 16.31 22.12
CA ILE A 163 -8.06 17.21 22.76
C ILE A 163 -8.72 18.53 23.16
N ARG A 164 -8.44 18.96 24.38
CA ARG A 164 -8.88 20.26 24.93
C ARG A 164 -7.69 21.21 25.08
N PRO A 165 -7.91 22.55 24.96
CA PRO A 165 -6.88 23.52 25.27
C PRO A 165 -6.32 23.31 26.68
N GLY A 166 -4.99 23.41 26.81
CA GLY A 166 -4.29 23.26 28.09
C GLY A 166 -3.97 21.83 28.52
N MET A 167 -4.39 20.80 27.77
CA MET A 167 -3.95 19.43 28.06
C MET A 167 -2.43 19.29 27.93
N SER A 168 -1.83 18.68 28.95
CA SER A 168 -0.44 18.19 28.93
C SER A 168 -0.23 17.15 27.84
N LYS A 169 1.02 16.88 27.46
CA LYS A 169 1.36 15.77 26.57
C LYS A 169 0.89 14.42 27.11
N GLU A 170 0.95 14.22 28.43
CA GLU A 170 0.43 13.01 29.07
C GLU A 170 -1.08 12.83 28.81
N GLU A 171 -1.88 13.86 29.08
CA GLU A 171 -3.33 13.82 28.87
C GLU A 171 -3.69 13.61 27.39
N LYS A 172 -2.95 14.27 26.48
CA LYS A 172 -3.11 14.08 25.04
C LYS A 172 -2.83 12.63 24.63
N CYS A 173 -1.73 12.05 25.11
CA CYS A 173 -1.38 10.65 24.87
C CYS A 173 -2.49 9.70 25.35
N ARG A 174 -3.03 9.93 26.56
CA ARG A 174 -4.13 9.12 27.10
C ARG A 174 -5.42 9.27 26.28
N ALA A 175 -5.75 10.48 25.83
CA ALA A 175 -6.91 10.73 24.98
C ALA A 175 -6.78 10.03 23.61
N VAL A 176 -5.61 10.10 22.98
CA VAL A 176 -5.30 9.36 21.75
C VAL A 176 -5.44 7.86 21.99
N CYS A 177 -4.85 7.34 23.06
CA CYS A 177 -4.89 5.91 23.37
C CYS A 177 -6.33 5.41 23.54
N ALA A 178 -7.14 6.14 24.31
CA ALA A 178 -8.55 5.83 24.52
C ALA A 178 -9.36 5.87 23.21
N TYR A 179 -9.12 6.88 22.36
CA TYR A 179 -9.77 6.98 21.07
C TYR A 179 -9.42 5.79 20.16
N VAL A 180 -8.13 5.51 19.98
CA VAL A 180 -7.66 4.42 19.11
C VAL A 180 -8.20 3.07 19.59
N LYS A 181 -8.12 2.78 20.90
CA LYS A 181 -8.68 1.55 21.50
C LYS A 181 -10.19 1.40 21.31
N GLY A 182 -10.94 2.51 21.35
CA GLY A 182 -12.38 2.50 21.17
C GLY A 182 -12.83 2.48 19.71
N HIS A 183 -11.97 2.93 18.80
CA HIS A 183 -12.32 3.13 17.38
C HIS A 183 -11.86 1.99 16.47
N ILE A 184 -10.75 1.34 16.81
CA ILE A 184 -10.22 0.21 16.04
C ILE A 184 -10.60 -1.10 16.73
N ALA A 185 -11.16 -2.04 15.99
CA ALA A 185 -11.37 -3.42 16.41
C ALA A 185 -10.23 -4.33 15.94
N TYR A 186 -9.69 -5.15 16.84
CA TYR A 186 -8.65 -6.10 16.49
C TYR A 186 -9.20 -7.27 15.67
N SER A 187 -8.53 -7.59 14.56
CA SER A 187 -8.91 -8.62 13.60
C SER A 187 -7.78 -9.61 13.29
N GLY A 188 -6.56 -9.35 13.76
CA GLY A 188 -5.38 -10.19 13.51
C GLY A 188 -4.83 -10.11 12.09
N THR A 189 -5.46 -9.32 11.22
CA THR A 189 -5.03 -9.09 9.84
C THR A 189 -5.10 -7.61 9.51
N SER A 190 -4.00 -7.03 9.04
CA SER A 190 -4.00 -5.77 8.28
C SER A 190 -3.68 -6.05 6.82
N GLU A 191 -4.22 -5.25 5.90
CA GLU A 191 -3.90 -5.35 4.47
C GLU A 191 -2.49 -4.79 4.16
N LYS A 192 -1.75 -4.36 5.20
CA LYS A 192 -0.37 -3.84 5.18
C LYS A 192 -0.08 -3.10 3.88
N ALA A 193 -0.90 -2.09 3.55
CA ALA A 193 -0.89 -1.34 2.31
C ALA A 193 0.56 -0.94 1.93
N ASN A 194 1.24 -1.80 1.18
CA ASN A 194 2.65 -1.75 0.81
C ASN A 194 3.67 -1.48 1.93
N GLY A 195 3.29 -1.63 3.21
CA GLY A 195 4.11 -1.23 4.36
C GLY A 195 4.19 0.28 4.62
N ASP A 196 3.35 1.11 3.98
CA ASP A 196 3.24 2.53 4.31
C ASP A 196 2.33 2.73 5.53
N TRP A 197 2.91 3.21 6.63
CA TRP A 197 2.18 3.42 7.88
C TRP A 197 1.10 4.50 7.75
N ARG A 198 1.23 5.47 6.84
CA ARG A 198 0.24 6.55 6.67
C ARG A 198 -1.05 6.03 6.06
N SER A 199 -0.91 5.23 5.01
CA SER A 199 -2.04 4.56 4.37
C SER A 199 -2.74 3.62 5.35
N GLU A 200 -1.97 2.87 6.15
CA GLU A 200 -2.55 2.01 7.18
C GLU A 200 -3.26 2.81 8.29
N ALA A 201 -2.67 3.90 8.77
CA ALA A 201 -3.31 4.79 9.76
C ALA A 201 -4.63 5.34 9.23
N TYR A 202 -4.64 5.84 7.98
CA TYR A 202 -5.83 6.36 7.34
C TYR A 202 -6.91 5.28 7.19
N ARG A 203 -6.53 4.10 6.70
CA ARG A 203 -7.43 2.95 6.54
C ARG A 203 -8.05 2.55 7.87
N ALA A 204 -7.24 2.37 8.90
CA ALA A 204 -7.69 1.95 10.22
C ALA A 204 -8.62 2.97 10.89
N LEU A 205 -8.34 4.27 10.74
CA LEU A 205 -9.12 5.35 11.37
C LEU A 205 -10.38 5.75 10.59
N PHE A 206 -10.38 5.69 9.25
CA PHE A 206 -11.44 6.31 8.45
C PHE A 206 -12.16 5.35 7.52
N VAL A 207 -11.62 4.15 7.27
CA VAL A 207 -12.17 3.21 6.29
C VAL A 207 -12.64 1.91 6.93
N SER A 208 -11.74 1.19 7.60
CA SER A 208 -12.04 -0.14 8.13
C SER A 208 -12.59 -0.11 9.55
N GLY A 209 -12.09 0.78 10.43
CA GLY A 209 -12.33 0.70 11.87
C GLY A 209 -11.81 -0.62 12.48
N SER A 210 -10.89 -1.30 11.79
CA SER A 210 -10.37 -2.60 12.22
C SER A 210 -8.99 -2.90 11.64
N GLY A 211 -8.19 -3.66 12.38
CA GLY A 211 -6.83 -4.01 11.96
C GLY A 211 -6.11 -4.95 12.91
N ASP A 212 -4.77 -4.93 12.89
CA ASP A 212 -3.88 -5.67 13.80
C ASP A 212 -2.96 -4.69 14.57
N CYS A 213 -1.96 -5.19 15.29
CA CYS A 213 -1.03 -4.35 16.06
C CYS A 213 -0.40 -3.20 15.24
N TYR A 214 -0.09 -3.44 13.96
CA TYR A 214 0.48 -2.43 13.08
C TYR A 214 -0.54 -1.32 12.80
N SER A 215 -1.82 -1.65 12.67
CA SER A 215 -2.91 -0.67 12.52
C SER A 215 -3.06 0.24 13.75
N TYR A 216 -3.01 -0.33 14.96
CA TYR A 216 -3.08 0.45 16.21
C TYR A 216 -1.87 1.37 16.37
N PHE A 217 -0.68 0.84 16.11
CA PHE A 217 0.57 1.57 16.10
C PHE A 217 0.52 2.73 15.10
N ALA A 218 0.18 2.47 13.84
CA ALA A 218 0.14 3.48 12.77
C ALA A 218 -0.87 4.59 13.08
N ALA A 219 -2.08 4.23 13.54
CA ALA A 219 -3.09 5.20 13.94
C ALA A 219 -2.64 6.08 15.12
N SER A 220 -1.96 5.48 16.10
CA SER A 220 -1.42 6.21 17.25
C SER A 220 -0.30 7.15 16.84
N LYS A 221 0.67 6.66 16.06
CA LYS A 221 1.77 7.44 15.48
C LYS A 221 1.24 8.66 14.73
N ALA A 222 0.26 8.47 13.84
CA ALA A 222 -0.34 9.55 13.08
C ALA A 222 -0.91 10.67 13.96
N LEU A 223 -1.70 10.31 14.98
CA LEU A 223 -2.29 11.26 15.91
C LEU A 223 -1.23 11.95 16.79
N LEU A 224 -0.24 11.21 17.28
CA LEU A 224 0.85 11.74 18.11
C LEU A 224 1.74 12.71 17.32
N GLU A 225 2.15 12.35 16.09
CA GLU A 225 2.91 13.23 15.20
C GLU A 225 2.12 14.50 14.87
N ARG A 226 0.82 14.38 14.56
CA ARG A 226 -0.04 15.53 14.28
C ARG A 226 -0.18 16.48 15.47
N LEU A 227 -0.07 15.97 16.69
CA LEU A 227 -0.06 16.73 17.95
C LEU A 227 1.32 17.30 18.32
N GLY A 228 2.36 17.03 17.53
CA GLY A 228 3.73 17.42 17.83
C GLY A 228 4.33 16.68 19.04
N ILE A 229 3.84 15.46 19.31
CA ILE A 229 4.37 14.61 20.38
C ILE A 229 5.40 13.68 19.77
N GLU A 230 6.65 13.86 20.20
CA GLU A 230 7.78 13.04 19.77
C GLU A 230 7.55 11.57 20.15
N ASN A 231 7.73 10.69 19.18
CA ASN A 231 7.57 9.27 19.33
C ASN A 231 8.55 8.50 18.44
N LEU A 232 8.98 7.34 18.92
CA LEU A 232 9.91 6.44 18.25
C LEU A 232 9.21 5.11 17.98
N ASP A 233 9.40 4.60 16.78
CA ASP A 233 8.78 3.36 16.32
C ASP A 233 9.55 2.17 16.88
N ILE A 234 8.85 1.24 17.53
CA ILE A 234 9.46 0.00 18.03
C ILE A 234 8.80 -1.19 17.34
N GLN A 235 9.63 -2.04 16.75
CA GLN A 235 9.25 -3.36 16.28
C GLN A 235 9.88 -4.41 17.22
N ARG A 236 9.11 -5.45 17.56
CA ARG A 236 9.66 -6.63 18.24
C ARG A 236 10.84 -7.16 17.42
N THR A 237 11.95 -7.49 18.10
CA THR A 237 13.14 -8.06 17.45
C THR A 237 12.73 -9.18 16.50
N PRO A 238 13.02 -9.03 15.19
CA PRO A 238 12.68 -10.05 14.21
C PRO A 238 13.24 -11.42 14.60
N GLU A 239 12.54 -12.48 14.19
CA GLU A 239 12.99 -13.88 14.30
C GLU A 239 13.05 -14.47 15.72
N LEU A 240 12.91 -13.67 16.79
CA LEU A 240 12.79 -14.21 18.17
C LEU A 240 11.54 -15.09 18.33
N VAL A 241 10.43 -14.66 17.71
CA VAL A 241 9.18 -15.43 17.61
C VAL A 241 8.57 -15.23 16.22
N PRO A 242 7.72 -16.15 15.71
CA PRO A 242 7.17 -16.08 14.36
C PRO A 242 6.26 -14.87 14.12
N GLU A 243 5.54 -14.41 15.15
CA GLU A 243 4.68 -13.24 15.03
C GLU A 243 5.52 -11.95 15.11
N THR A 244 5.01 -10.87 14.53
CA THR A 244 5.55 -9.51 14.72
C THR A 244 4.67 -8.72 15.69
N HIS A 245 5.22 -7.69 16.31
CA HIS A 245 4.49 -6.73 17.14
C HIS A 245 5.09 -5.33 16.98
N TYR A 246 4.24 -4.30 16.97
CA TYR A 246 4.63 -2.91 16.79
C TYR A 246 4.01 -2.05 17.89
N TRP A 247 4.81 -1.16 18.45
CA TRP A 247 4.40 -0.15 19.42
C TRP A 247 5.33 1.06 19.33
N SER A 248 5.22 2.01 20.25
CA SER A 248 6.06 3.21 20.25
C SER A 248 6.71 3.47 21.61
N LEU A 249 7.79 4.26 21.61
CA LEU A 249 8.21 5.03 22.77
C LEU A 249 7.74 6.47 22.59
N VAL A 250 7.21 7.12 23.61
CA VAL A 250 6.64 8.47 23.51
C VAL A 250 7.24 9.38 24.57
N ASN A 251 7.66 10.58 24.17
CA ASN A 251 8.20 11.60 25.06
C ASN A 251 7.10 12.56 25.54
N ILE A 252 6.80 12.51 26.85
CA ILE A 252 5.78 13.35 27.48
C ILE A 252 6.35 14.55 28.25
N ALA A 253 7.63 14.88 28.06
CA ALA A 253 8.24 16.08 28.63
C ALA A 253 7.69 17.35 27.99
N GLU A 254 7.34 18.35 28.80
CA GLU A 254 6.98 19.68 28.29
C GLU A 254 8.23 20.48 27.88
N GLU A 255 8.02 21.60 27.20
CA GLU A 255 9.14 22.43 26.73
C GLU A 255 10.01 22.92 27.89
N GLY A 256 11.33 22.71 27.78
CA GLY A 256 12.30 23.07 28.81
C GLY A 256 12.48 22.03 29.92
N GLU A 257 11.74 20.92 29.89
CA GLU A 257 11.93 19.79 30.81
C GLU A 257 12.87 18.72 30.21
N GLU A 258 13.50 17.93 31.08
CA GLU A 258 14.22 16.73 30.65
C GLU A 258 13.27 15.72 30.01
N ALA A 259 13.74 15.03 28.97
CA ALA A 259 12.95 14.06 28.22
C ALA A 259 12.40 12.95 29.13
N ARG A 260 11.12 12.62 28.95
CA ARG A 260 10.42 11.59 29.73
C ARG A 260 9.76 10.59 28.82
N TRP A 261 10.46 9.50 28.57
CA TRP A 261 10.06 8.46 27.63
C TRP A 261 9.24 7.36 28.30
N TYR A 262 8.14 6.96 27.67
CA TYR A 262 7.31 5.83 28.11
C TYR A 262 6.93 4.94 26.94
N HIS A 263 6.78 3.65 27.21
CA HIS A 263 6.21 2.70 26.25
C HIS A 263 4.75 3.04 25.97
N TYR A 264 4.40 3.08 24.70
CA TYR A 264 3.09 3.42 24.21
C TYR A 264 2.58 2.31 23.30
N ASP A 265 1.66 1.50 23.82
CA ASP A 265 0.99 0.46 23.06
C ASP A 265 -0.53 0.56 23.29
N SER A 266 -1.24 0.93 22.23
CA SER A 266 -2.70 1.03 22.23
C SER A 266 -3.36 -0.25 21.71
N THR A 267 -2.59 -1.27 21.34
CA THR A 267 -3.09 -2.52 20.75
C THR A 267 -3.96 -3.26 21.76
N ARG A 268 -5.19 -3.59 21.34
CA ARG A 268 -6.12 -4.37 22.16
C ARG A 268 -6.41 -5.72 21.50
N ILE A 269 -5.52 -6.69 21.73
CA ILE A 269 -5.63 -8.03 21.12
C ILE A 269 -6.86 -8.78 21.64
N THR A 270 -7.08 -8.77 22.96
CA THR A 270 -8.27 -9.33 23.62
C THR A 270 -8.73 -8.44 24.79
N PRO A 271 -9.96 -8.60 25.30
CA PRO A 271 -10.41 -7.89 26.50
C PRO A 271 -9.56 -8.19 27.74
N GLU A 272 -8.98 -9.39 27.84
CA GLU A 272 -8.09 -9.82 28.93
C GLU A 272 -6.70 -9.18 28.83
N TYR A 273 -6.36 -8.61 27.66
CA TYR A 273 -5.12 -7.88 27.38
C TYR A 273 -5.20 -6.39 27.82
N ASP A 274 -6.27 -5.96 28.50
CA ASP A 274 -6.48 -4.54 28.87
C ASP A 274 -5.89 -4.16 30.24
N LEU A 275 -4.83 -4.86 30.68
CA LEU A 275 -4.18 -4.66 32.00
C LEU A 275 -3.29 -3.41 32.07
N GLY A 276 -3.57 -2.38 31.27
CA GLY A 276 -2.83 -1.12 31.21
C GLY A 276 -1.97 -1.05 29.96
N GLY A 277 -2.36 -0.18 29.03
CA GLY A 277 -1.70 0.06 27.77
C GLY A 277 -1.69 1.55 27.47
N CYS A 278 -0.56 2.00 26.92
CA CYS A 278 -0.07 3.37 26.81
C CYS A 278 0.53 3.97 28.09
N LEU A 279 1.71 4.58 27.95
CA LEU A 279 2.49 5.25 28.99
C LEU A 279 2.96 4.32 30.12
N MET A 280 3.68 3.26 29.76
CA MET A 280 4.27 2.28 30.68
C MET A 280 5.77 2.49 30.83
N THR A 281 6.31 2.12 31.99
CA THR A 281 7.76 2.10 32.26
C THR A 281 8.42 0.84 31.68
N GLU A 282 9.75 0.83 31.61
CA GLU A 282 10.52 -0.36 31.21
C GLU A 282 10.14 -1.58 32.07
N ARG A 283 10.12 -1.42 33.39
CA ARG A 283 9.78 -2.53 34.30
C ARG A 283 8.39 -3.13 34.02
N GLN A 284 7.44 -2.30 33.59
CA GLN A 284 6.07 -2.76 33.32
C GLN A 284 5.99 -3.60 32.03
N ILE A 285 6.75 -3.23 30.99
CA ILE A 285 6.81 -4.05 29.78
C ILE A 285 7.64 -5.32 30.00
N GLU A 286 8.67 -5.29 30.85
CA GLU A 286 9.43 -6.47 31.27
C GLU A 286 8.58 -7.43 32.09
N ALA A 287 7.83 -6.91 33.06
CA ALA A 287 6.82 -7.65 33.82
C ALA A 287 5.84 -8.38 32.88
N TYR A 288 5.41 -7.72 31.79
CA TYR A 288 4.51 -8.32 30.81
C TYR A 288 5.14 -9.53 30.08
N ASN A 289 6.46 -9.53 29.87
CA ASN A 289 7.15 -10.67 29.25
C ASN A 289 7.08 -11.95 30.11
N HIS A 290 6.85 -11.84 31.42
CA HIS A 290 6.57 -13.00 32.29
C HIS A 290 5.18 -13.60 32.06
N VAL A 291 4.22 -12.78 31.60
CA VAL A 291 2.87 -13.22 31.26
C VAL A 291 2.83 -13.80 29.84
N ARG A 292 3.54 -13.15 28.91
CA ARG A 292 3.68 -13.62 27.53
C ARG A 292 5.13 -13.45 27.07
N GLU A 293 5.82 -14.57 26.96
CA GLU A 293 7.24 -14.62 26.63
C GLU A 293 7.56 -13.81 25.36
N TYR A 294 8.61 -12.99 25.44
CA TYR A 294 9.13 -12.13 24.37
C TYR A 294 8.13 -11.15 23.74
N PHE A 295 7.02 -10.85 24.40
CA PHE A 295 6.01 -9.98 23.80
C PHE A 295 6.56 -8.58 23.45
N TYR A 296 7.26 -7.95 24.38
CA TYR A 296 7.97 -6.67 24.23
C TYR A 296 9.49 -6.88 24.12
N ALA A 297 9.96 -7.90 23.41
CA ALA A 297 11.39 -8.06 23.15
C ALA A 297 11.84 -7.10 22.03
N TYR A 298 12.78 -6.20 22.30
CA TYR A 298 13.34 -5.26 21.32
C TYR A 298 14.80 -4.92 21.66
N ASP A 299 15.54 -4.39 20.68
CA ASP A 299 16.90 -3.88 20.90
C ASP A 299 16.87 -2.54 21.64
N LYS A 300 17.07 -2.60 22.96
CA LYS A 300 17.05 -1.41 23.83
C LYS A 300 18.18 -0.42 23.52
N SER A 301 19.29 -0.89 22.94
CA SER A 301 20.46 -0.04 22.68
C SER A 301 20.20 1.03 21.60
N ALA A 302 19.14 0.85 20.81
CA ALA A 302 18.70 1.79 19.79
C ALA A 302 17.78 2.90 20.31
N TYR A 303 17.42 2.92 21.60
CA TYR A 303 16.41 3.83 22.16
C TYR A 303 16.90 4.54 23.43
N PRO A 304 16.34 5.72 23.76
CA PRO A 304 16.57 6.35 25.05
C PRO A 304 15.94 5.53 26.18
N SER A 305 16.51 5.64 27.38
CA SER A 305 15.97 4.97 28.56
C SER A 305 14.55 5.45 28.88
N ALA A 306 13.63 4.51 29.11
CA ALA A 306 12.30 4.83 29.60
C ALA A 306 12.34 5.31 31.06
N CYS A 307 11.33 6.09 31.45
CA CYS A 307 11.15 6.56 32.81
C CYS A 307 10.88 5.41 33.78
N GLU A 308 11.33 5.55 35.02
CA GLU A 308 11.08 4.58 36.10
C GLU A 308 9.80 4.87 36.89
N LYS A 309 9.33 6.12 36.88
CA LYS A 309 8.13 6.52 37.62
C LYS A 309 6.88 5.93 36.98
N ILE A 310 6.18 5.05 37.70
CA ILE A 310 4.91 4.49 37.23
C ILE A 310 3.83 5.58 37.27
N ILE A 311 3.25 5.87 36.10
CA ILE A 311 2.13 6.80 35.93
C ILE A 311 0.87 6.13 35.37
N THR A 312 0.98 4.87 34.94
CA THR A 312 -0.13 4.07 34.45
C THR A 312 -0.20 2.81 35.30
N PRO A 313 -1.25 2.59 36.10
CA PRO A 313 -1.43 1.33 36.81
C PRO A 313 -1.55 0.16 35.84
N THR A 314 -0.91 -0.96 36.14
CA THR A 314 -1.04 -2.20 35.37
C THR A 314 -1.44 -3.37 36.29
N PRO A 315 -2.74 -3.47 36.67
CA PRO A 315 -3.22 -4.44 37.65
C PRO A 315 -2.87 -5.89 37.27
N GLY A 316 -2.34 -6.63 38.22
CA GLY A 316 -1.92 -8.02 38.05
C GLY A 316 -0.47 -8.18 37.58
N LEU A 317 0.19 -7.10 37.13
CA LEU A 317 1.63 -7.12 36.82
C LEU A 317 2.51 -6.71 37.99
N GLU A 318 1.94 -6.11 39.04
CA GLU A 318 2.70 -5.61 40.20
C GLU A 318 3.66 -6.63 40.83
N PRO A 319 3.31 -7.94 40.93
CA PRO A 319 4.23 -8.94 41.47
C PRO A 319 5.48 -9.22 40.62
N TYR A 320 5.59 -8.67 39.41
CA TYR A 320 6.68 -8.92 38.46
C TYR A 320 7.50 -7.66 38.17
N TYR A 321 7.41 -6.63 39.02
CA TYR A 321 8.15 -5.36 38.87
C TYR A 321 9.58 -5.40 39.42
N ASP A 322 10.02 -6.55 39.92
CA ASP A 322 11.31 -6.77 40.56
C ASP A 322 12.50 -6.70 39.59
#